data_AF-A0A936C2P3-F1
#
_entry.id   AF-A0A936C2P3-F1
#
_cell.length_a   1.000
_cell.length_b   1.000
_cell.length_c   1.000
_cell.angle_alpha   90.00
_cell.angle_beta   90.00
_cell.angle_gamma   90.00
#
_symmetry.space_group_name_H-M   'P 1'
#
loop_
_entity.id
_entity.type
_entity.pdbx_description
1 polymer ?
#
loop_
_entity_poly.entity_id
_entity_poly.type
_entity_poly.pdbx_seq_one_letter_code
_entity_poly.pdbx_strand_id
1 'polypeptide(L)'
;MVRGWRKVALLAVLPFVVGAGPLTMRRAERAIDLAWEAELAGDASGARTALEALIASSTQPAGSSGRARLRAWLEGLEVRSDAYRRFGTTSEGYAKAFATLREFGPARSERLWSRAVAALPTLGAAMSSTATVDLRLEGLRGPLDRERLRDALASLLARRGVIVTGPHAGDARLEVRLDFDSTAREPRGHGVLVTAQGSAVLRDRRSGNEVFGSFSRRRSEARAEEDWARETAMRRLIEEVADRITFIVRSRMLGLYGTEVGRSAGFDSGSRMGSR
;
A
#
# COMPACT_ATOMS: atom_id res chain seq x y z
N MET A 1 29.90 -2.53 -13.45
CA MET A 1 29.99 -1.42 -14.42
C MET A 1 28.66 -0.65 -14.43
N VAL A 2 28.34 0.16 -13.40
CA VAL A 2 27.19 1.10 -13.39
C VAL A 2 27.53 2.28 -12.46
N ARG A 3 28.26 3.28 -12.96
CA ARG A 3 28.59 4.53 -12.21
C ARG A 3 27.98 5.80 -12.83
N GLY A 4 27.24 5.69 -13.94
CA GLY A 4 26.71 6.85 -14.69
C GLY A 4 25.29 7.30 -14.33
N TRP A 5 24.48 6.48 -13.67
CA TRP A 5 23.03 6.70 -13.59
C TRP A 5 22.60 7.54 -12.37
N ARG A 6 23.46 7.67 -11.34
CA ARG A 6 23.16 8.44 -10.12
C ARG A 6 23.01 9.96 -10.33
N LYS A 7 23.49 10.52 -11.45
CA LYS A 7 23.43 11.98 -11.70
C LYS A 7 22.21 12.43 -12.49
N VAL A 8 21.44 11.50 -13.08
CA VAL A 8 20.34 11.85 -14.01
C VAL A 8 19.10 12.33 -13.26
N ALA A 9 18.82 11.79 -12.07
CA ALA A 9 17.63 12.17 -11.29
C ALA A 9 17.78 13.56 -10.63
N LEU A 10 18.96 13.90 -10.12
CA LEU A 10 19.25 15.24 -9.57
C LEU A 10 18.91 16.34 -10.60
N LEU A 11 19.25 16.12 -11.87
CA LEU A 11 18.98 17.04 -12.98
C LEU A 11 17.50 17.11 -13.37
N ALA A 12 16.71 16.06 -13.15
CA ALA A 12 15.28 16.03 -13.49
C ALA A 12 14.40 16.71 -12.43
N VAL A 13 14.81 16.70 -11.15
CA VAL A 13 14.03 17.33 -10.06
C VAL A 13 14.37 18.82 -9.89
N LEU A 14 15.61 19.22 -10.19
CA LEU A 14 16.08 20.61 -10.07
C LEU A 14 15.21 21.68 -10.75
N PRO A 15 14.68 21.52 -11.99
CA PRO A 15 13.86 22.57 -12.61
C PRO A 15 12.52 22.81 -11.88
N PHE A 16 12.06 21.90 -11.02
CA PHE A 16 10.89 22.12 -10.16
C PHE A 16 11.19 22.89 -8.87
N VAL A 17 12.46 22.95 -8.46
CA VAL A 17 12.92 23.56 -7.21
C VAL A 17 13.16 25.08 -7.36
N VAL A 18 13.42 25.56 -8.58
CA VAL A 18 13.85 26.95 -8.83
C VAL A 18 12.70 27.99 -8.75
N GLY A 19 11.43 27.55 -8.75
CA GLY A 19 10.29 28.47 -8.61
C GLY A 19 9.89 28.72 -7.16
N ALA A 20 10.27 29.86 -6.58
CA ALA A 20 9.69 30.37 -5.33
C ALA A 20 8.18 30.64 -5.54
N GLY A 21 7.35 29.66 -5.20
CA GLY A 21 5.92 29.70 -5.43
C GLY A 21 5.20 28.84 -4.40
N PRO A 22 3.88 29.01 -4.23
CA PRO A 22 3.14 28.32 -3.20
C PRO A 22 3.24 26.79 -3.37
N LEU A 23 3.54 26.09 -2.28
CA LEU A 23 3.58 24.64 -2.25
C LEU A 23 2.14 24.08 -2.15
N THR A 24 1.43 24.12 -3.28
CA THR A 24 0.10 23.52 -3.37
C THR A 24 0.15 22.00 -3.27
N MET A 25 -0.98 21.37 -2.91
CA MET A 25 -1.06 19.90 -2.84
C MET A 25 -0.67 19.23 -4.16
N ARG A 26 -1.10 19.80 -5.30
CA ARG A 26 -0.73 19.29 -6.64
C ARG A 26 0.78 19.34 -6.89
N ARG A 27 1.46 20.41 -6.44
CA ARG A 27 2.91 20.54 -6.55
C ARG A 27 3.63 19.55 -5.63
N ALA A 28 3.11 19.35 -4.42
CA ALA A 28 3.64 18.36 -3.48
C ALA A 28 3.54 16.92 -4.04
N GLU A 29 2.38 16.52 -4.56
CA GLU A 29 2.21 15.18 -5.15
C GLU A 29 3.12 14.95 -6.37
N ARG A 30 3.29 15.97 -7.23
CA ARG A 30 4.23 15.86 -8.36
C ARG A 30 5.68 15.73 -7.90
N ALA A 31 6.08 16.45 -6.86
CA ALA A 31 7.43 16.33 -6.29
C ALA A 31 7.64 14.94 -5.67
N ILE A 32 6.61 14.38 -5.04
CA ILE A 32 6.63 13.00 -4.53
C ILE A 32 6.79 11.98 -5.65
N ASP A 33 6.09 12.13 -6.78
CA ASP A 33 6.25 11.22 -7.93
C ASP A 33 7.68 11.22 -8.46
N LEU A 34 8.28 12.41 -8.61
CA LEU A 34 9.68 12.53 -9.04
C LEU A 34 10.65 11.96 -8.01
N ALA A 35 10.41 12.21 -6.72
CA ALA A 35 11.20 11.63 -5.63
C ALA A 35 11.09 10.10 -5.61
N TRP A 36 9.91 9.55 -5.90
CA TRP A 36 9.68 8.12 -6.01
C TRP A 36 10.43 7.50 -7.19
N GLU A 37 10.43 8.16 -8.35
CA GLU A 37 11.21 7.72 -9.51
C GLU A 37 12.72 7.73 -9.22
N ALA A 38 13.22 8.79 -8.56
CA ALA A 38 14.60 8.87 -8.13
C ALA A 38 14.97 7.77 -7.11
N GLU A 39 14.09 7.52 -6.12
CA GLU A 39 14.26 6.42 -5.17
C GLU A 39 14.33 5.07 -5.89
N LEU A 40 13.43 4.84 -6.86
CA LEU A 40 13.44 3.63 -7.67
C LEU A 40 14.71 3.51 -8.53
N ALA A 41 15.28 4.61 -8.99
CA ALA A 41 16.58 4.63 -9.67
C ALA A 41 17.78 4.41 -8.73
N GLY A 42 17.56 4.26 -7.42
CA GLY A 42 18.61 4.08 -6.42
C GLY A 42 19.22 5.38 -5.91
N ASP A 43 18.54 6.51 -6.11
CA ASP A 43 18.94 7.85 -5.65
C ASP A 43 18.00 8.41 -4.57
N ALA A 44 17.80 7.63 -3.50
CA ALA A 44 17.00 8.07 -2.35
C ALA A 44 17.59 9.32 -1.66
N SER A 45 18.92 9.48 -1.68
CA SER A 45 19.59 10.66 -1.12
C SER A 45 19.29 11.92 -1.93
N GLY A 46 19.40 11.86 -3.26
CA GLY A 46 19.05 12.99 -4.12
C GLY A 46 17.58 13.37 -4.01
N ALA A 47 16.68 12.37 -3.93
CA ALA A 47 15.26 12.58 -3.69
C ALA A 47 15.01 13.35 -2.37
N ARG A 48 15.67 12.95 -1.27
CA ARG A 48 15.59 13.65 0.02
C ARG A 48 16.02 15.11 -0.11
N THR A 49 17.24 15.34 -0.59
CA THR A 49 17.80 16.69 -0.71
C THR A 49 16.90 17.61 -1.53
N ALA A 50 16.34 17.11 -2.63
CA ALA A 50 15.46 17.89 -3.48
C ALA A 50 14.13 18.26 -2.79
N LEU A 51 13.54 17.34 -2.02
CA LEU A 51 12.32 17.60 -1.26
C LEU A 51 12.55 18.56 -0.09
N GLU A 52 13.66 18.42 0.63
CA GLU A 52 14.06 19.34 1.70
C GLU A 52 14.27 20.76 1.15
N ALA A 53 14.97 20.89 0.01
CA ALA A 53 15.16 22.16 -0.67
C ALA A 53 13.82 22.79 -1.09
N LEU A 54 12.88 21.99 -1.60
CA LEU A 54 11.53 22.45 -1.97
C LEU A 54 10.71 22.91 -0.75
N ILE A 55 10.84 22.23 0.39
CA ILE A 55 10.21 22.66 1.65
C ILE A 55 10.85 23.97 2.13
N ALA A 56 12.17 24.08 2.07
CA ALA A 56 12.91 25.27 2.51
C ALA A 56 12.58 26.50 1.67
N SER A 57 12.43 26.36 0.34
CA SER A 57 12.09 27.46 -0.56
C SER A 57 10.61 27.84 -0.58
N SER A 58 9.73 27.06 0.06
CA SER A 58 8.30 27.33 0.14
C SER A 58 7.99 28.51 1.05
N THR A 59 7.26 29.49 0.52
CA THR A 59 6.74 30.66 1.26
C THR A 59 5.51 30.35 2.12
N GLN A 60 4.91 29.16 1.98
CA GLN A 60 3.74 28.79 2.78
C GLN A 60 4.08 28.47 4.25
N PRO A 61 3.14 28.71 5.19
CA PRO A 61 3.31 28.36 6.60
C PRO A 61 3.64 26.88 6.81
N ALA A 62 4.38 26.58 7.88
CA ALA A 62 4.85 25.24 8.21
C ALA A 62 3.74 24.18 8.33
N GLY A 63 2.51 24.59 8.67
CA GLY A 63 1.33 23.73 8.79
C GLY A 63 0.49 23.60 7.51
N SER A 64 0.94 24.17 6.39
CA SER A 64 0.23 23.99 5.11
C SER A 64 0.19 22.51 4.70
N SER A 65 -0.94 22.10 4.10
CA SER A 65 -1.19 20.71 3.72
C SER A 65 -0.13 20.17 2.74
N GLY A 66 0.38 21.00 1.83
CA GLY A 66 1.48 20.63 0.92
C GLY A 66 2.79 20.34 1.66
N ARG A 67 3.18 21.18 2.64
CA ARG A 67 4.40 20.96 3.44
C ARG A 67 4.27 19.72 4.33
N ALA A 68 3.12 19.56 4.98
CA ALA A 68 2.83 18.37 5.78
C ALA A 68 2.94 17.09 4.92
N ARG A 69 2.42 17.14 3.69
CA ARG A 69 2.47 16.02 2.75
C ARG A 69 3.90 15.64 2.35
N LEU A 70 4.77 16.61 2.06
CA LEU A 70 6.17 16.35 1.75
C LEU A 70 6.95 15.81 2.96
N ARG A 71 6.70 16.33 4.16
CA ARG A 71 7.34 15.82 5.39
C ARG A 71 6.97 14.37 5.67
N ALA A 72 5.69 14.03 5.57
CA ALA A 72 5.25 12.64 5.70
C ALA A 72 5.95 11.71 4.70
N TRP A 73 6.21 12.18 3.47
CA TRP A 73 6.98 11.40 2.50
C TRP A 73 8.44 11.24 2.92
N LEU A 74 9.09 12.29 3.42
CA LEU A 74 10.47 12.25 3.91
C LEU A 74 10.63 11.27 5.09
N GLU A 75 9.71 11.31 6.06
CA GLU A 75 9.65 10.34 7.16
C GLU A 75 9.48 8.90 6.62
N GLY A 76 8.57 8.72 5.65
CA GLY A 76 8.41 7.44 4.98
C GLY A 76 9.68 6.98 4.26
N LEU A 77 10.38 7.88 3.57
CA LEU A 77 11.62 7.60 2.84
C LEU A 77 12.74 7.16 3.78
N GLU A 78 12.82 7.75 4.97
CA GLU A 78 13.73 7.29 6.05
C GLU A 78 13.44 5.85 6.44
N VAL A 79 12.18 5.55 6.75
CA VAL A 79 11.75 4.19 7.12
C VAL A 79 12.04 3.18 6.00
N ARG A 80 11.78 3.54 4.72
CA ARG A 80 12.12 2.68 3.57
C ARG A 80 13.62 2.46 3.43
N SER A 81 14.40 3.53 3.53
CA SER A 81 15.86 3.47 3.42
C SER A 81 16.45 2.60 4.52
N ASP A 82 15.96 2.73 5.75
CA ASP A 82 16.36 1.91 6.88
C ASP A 82 15.91 0.45 6.73
N ALA A 83 14.71 0.21 6.19
CA ALA A 83 14.23 -1.14 5.89
C ALA A 83 15.14 -1.84 4.88
N TYR A 84 15.48 -1.19 3.77
CA TYR A 84 16.40 -1.78 2.79
C TYR A 84 17.83 -1.91 3.32
N ARG A 85 18.28 -1.00 4.19
CA ARG A 85 19.61 -1.11 4.81
C ARG A 85 19.70 -2.31 5.76
N ARG A 86 18.67 -2.53 6.57
CA ARG A 86 18.64 -3.61 7.58
C ARG A 86 18.29 -4.98 7.00
N PHE A 87 17.33 -5.02 6.08
CA PHE A 87 16.75 -6.27 5.58
C PHE A 87 17.13 -6.55 4.12
N GLY A 88 17.85 -5.65 3.44
CA GLY A 88 18.19 -5.81 2.03
C GLY A 88 16.94 -5.92 1.14
N THR A 89 17.06 -6.67 0.05
CA THR A 89 15.96 -7.01 -0.86
C THR A 89 15.24 -8.28 -0.40
N THR A 90 14.82 -8.35 0.86
CA THR A 90 14.03 -9.46 1.40
C THR A 90 12.54 -9.10 1.45
N SER A 91 11.68 -10.11 1.63
CA SER A 91 10.23 -9.91 1.81
C SER A 91 9.92 -8.97 2.97
N GLU A 92 10.68 -9.03 4.06
CA GLU A 92 10.53 -8.11 5.20
C GLU A 92 10.90 -6.67 4.84
N GLY A 93 11.99 -6.46 4.10
CA GLY A 93 12.38 -5.14 3.59
C GLY A 93 11.30 -4.51 2.72
N TYR A 94 10.74 -5.27 1.77
CA TYR A 94 9.65 -4.83 0.91
C TYR A 94 8.34 -4.58 1.66
N ALA A 95 7.99 -5.42 2.64
CA ALA A 95 6.79 -5.24 3.47
C ALA A 95 6.86 -3.94 4.28
N LYS A 96 8.01 -3.66 4.93
CA LYS A 96 8.25 -2.39 5.64
C LYS A 96 8.23 -1.22 4.69
N ALA A 97 8.82 -1.36 3.50
CA ALA A 97 8.83 -0.29 2.52
C ALA A 97 7.41 0.07 2.05
N PHE A 98 6.58 -0.94 1.81
CA PHE A 98 5.20 -0.71 1.39
C PHE A 98 4.35 0.00 2.44
N ALA A 99 4.52 -0.34 3.72
CA ALA A 99 3.74 0.27 4.79
C ALA A 99 3.80 1.81 4.75
N THR A 100 4.94 2.37 4.33
CA THR A 100 5.15 3.82 4.17
C THR A 100 4.46 4.40 2.93
N LEU A 101 4.30 3.63 1.84
CA LEU A 101 3.68 4.09 0.58
C LEU A 101 2.16 4.08 0.61
N ARG A 102 1.59 3.36 1.58
CA ARG A 102 0.15 3.21 1.84
C ARG A 102 -0.62 4.54 1.87
N GLU A 103 0.01 5.60 2.34
CA GLU A 103 -0.60 6.92 2.47
C GLU A 103 -0.49 7.76 1.20
N PHE A 104 0.28 7.28 0.22
CA PHE A 104 0.60 7.93 -1.05
C PHE A 104 -0.07 7.25 -2.26
N GLY A 105 -1.02 6.35 -2.01
CA GLY A 105 -1.93 5.83 -3.03
C GLY A 105 -1.48 4.52 -3.69
N PRO A 106 -2.43 3.80 -4.31
CA PRO A 106 -2.24 2.43 -4.77
C PRO A 106 -1.22 2.31 -5.91
N ALA A 107 -1.13 3.30 -6.81
CA ALA A 107 -0.21 3.25 -7.94
C ALA A 107 1.27 3.15 -7.52
N ARG A 108 1.69 3.87 -6.47
CA ARG A 108 3.09 3.83 -5.98
C ARG A 108 3.39 2.49 -5.29
N SER A 109 2.41 2.01 -4.53
CA SER A 109 2.35 0.69 -3.92
C SER A 109 2.48 -0.46 -4.95
N GLU A 110 1.77 -0.41 -6.07
CA GLU A 110 1.84 -1.41 -7.14
C GLU A 110 3.18 -1.38 -7.90
N ARG A 111 3.77 -0.20 -8.12
CA ARG A 111 5.12 -0.09 -8.68
C ARG A 111 6.16 -0.73 -7.77
N LEU A 112 6.06 -0.49 -6.45
CA LEU A 112 6.93 -1.15 -5.48
C LEU A 112 6.74 -2.68 -5.53
N TRP A 113 5.50 -3.14 -5.64
CA TRP A 113 5.19 -4.57 -5.76
C TRP A 113 5.82 -5.19 -7.01
N SER A 114 5.66 -4.57 -8.17
CA SER A 114 6.23 -5.04 -9.43
C SER A 114 7.74 -5.23 -9.32
N ARG A 115 8.42 -4.30 -8.65
CA ARG A 115 9.84 -4.41 -8.33
C ARG A 115 10.14 -5.53 -7.35
N ALA A 116 9.33 -5.69 -6.31
CA ALA A 116 9.50 -6.76 -5.33
C ALA A 116 9.44 -8.13 -6.00
N VAL A 117 8.45 -8.36 -6.87
CA VAL A 117 8.31 -9.61 -7.64
C VAL A 117 9.51 -9.83 -8.57
N ALA A 118 9.99 -8.77 -9.24
CA ALA A 118 11.17 -8.87 -10.09
C ALA A 118 12.45 -9.21 -9.30
N ALA A 119 12.60 -8.66 -8.09
CA ALA A 119 13.76 -8.91 -7.23
C ALA A 119 13.67 -10.24 -6.47
N LEU A 120 12.47 -10.72 -6.20
CA LEU A 120 12.17 -11.92 -5.44
C LEU A 120 11.11 -12.75 -6.19
N PRO A 121 11.51 -13.58 -7.16
CA PRO A 121 10.55 -14.37 -7.95
C PRO A 121 9.67 -15.31 -7.11
N THR A 122 10.12 -15.70 -5.91
CA THR A 122 9.33 -16.44 -4.93
C THR A 122 8.07 -15.68 -4.49
N LEU A 123 8.06 -14.34 -4.54
CA LEU A 123 6.85 -13.55 -4.34
C LEU A 123 5.85 -13.81 -5.46
N GLY A 124 6.32 -13.85 -6.71
CA GLY A 124 5.50 -14.19 -7.87
C GLY A 124 4.96 -15.62 -7.80
N ALA A 125 5.77 -16.59 -7.38
CA ALA A 125 5.31 -17.96 -7.17
C ALA A 125 4.26 -18.08 -6.06
N ALA A 126 4.43 -17.35 -4.95
CA ALA A 126 3.42 -17.25 -3.88
C ALA A 126 2.14 -16.54 -4.34
N MET A 127 2.17 -15.74 -5.41
CA MET A 127 0.93 -15.21 -6.03
C MET A 127 0.18 -16.29 -6.82
N SER A 128 0.90 -17.26 -7.39
CA SER A 128 0.29 -18.39 -8.08
C SER A 128 -0.38 -19.36 -7.10
N SER A 129 0.03 -19.35 -5.83
CA SER A 129 -0.74 -19.99 -4.75
C SER A 129 -1.89 -19.06 -4.33
N THR A 130 -3.11 -19.49 -4.62
CA THR A 130 -4.32 -18.73 -4.32
C THR A 130 -4.49 -18.49 -2.82
N ALA A 131 -4.29 -17.24 -2.38
CA ALA A 131 -4.50 -16.85 -1.00
C ALA A 131 -6.00 -16.88 -0.68
N THR A 132 -6.44 -17.72 0.26
CA THR A 132 -7.84 -17.79 0.71
C THR A 132 -8.10 -16.83 1.88
N VAL A 133 -9.13 -16.00 1.74
CA VAL A 133 -9.59 -15.06 2.77
C VAL A 133 -11.09 -15.22 3.05
N ASP A 134 -11.49 -15.18 4.32
CA ASP A 134 -12.89 -15.07 4.74
C ASP A 134 -13.24 -13.58 4.81
N LEU A 135 -14.18 -13.13 3.96
CA LEU A 135 -14.59 -11.74 3.88
C LEU A 135 -15.89 -11.51 4.66
N ARG A 136 -15.83 -10.62 5.65
CA ARG A 136 -16.94 -10.25 6.54
C ARG A 136 -17.26 -8.76 6.43
N LEU A 137 -18.48 -8.45 6.02
CA LEU A 137 -19.02 -7.09 5.98
C LEU A 137 -19.78 -6.81 7.28
N GLU A 138 -19.23 -5.97 8.15
CA GLU A 138 -19.76 -5.71 9.49
C GLU A 138 -20.66 -4.48 9.52
N GLY A 139 -20.16 -3.38 8.97
CA GLY A 139 -20.90 -2.12 8.82
C GLY A 139 -21.13 -1.81 7.35
N LEU A 140 -22.38 -1.52 7.01
CA LEU A 140 -22.75 -0.99 5.70
C LEU A 140 -23.79 0.09 5.88
N ARG A 141 -23.42 1.33 5.56
CA ARG A 141 -24.31 2.50 5.58
C ARG A 141 -24.32 3.13 4.21
N GLY A 142 -25.46 3.09 3.54
CA GLY A 142 -25.59 3.60 2.17
C GLY A 142 -26.56 2.78 1.34
N PRO A 143 -26.70 3.10 0.04
CA PRO A 143 -27.67 2.46 -0.85
C PRO A 143 -27.20 1.11 -1.42
N LEU A 144 -25.94 0.72 -1.17
CA LEU A 144 -25.42 -0.55 -1.67
C LEU A 144 -25.94 -1.71 -0.84
N ASP A 145 -26.37 -2.75 -1.54
CA ASP A 145 -26.68 -4.04 -0.94
C ASP A 145 -25.39 -4.78 -0.51
N ARG A 146 -25.51 -5.54 0.60
CA ARG A 146 -24.38 -6.26 1.20
C ARG A 146 -23.84 -7.35 0.29
N GLU A 147 -24.70 -8.09 -0.42
CA GLU A 147 -24.29 -9.15 -1.33
C GLU A 147 -23.59 -8.55 -2.55
N ARG A 148 -24.16 -7.50 -3.14
CA ARG A 148 -23.53 -6.79 -4.28
C ARG A 148 -22.13 -6.27 -3.94
N LEU A 149 -21.96 -5.70 -2.74
CA LEU A 149 -20.66 -5.23 -2.27
C LEU A 149 -19.67 -6.37 -2.06
N ARG A 150 -20.13 -7.48 -1.46
CA ARG A 150 -19.34 -8.70 -1.27
C ARG A 150 -18.87 -9.25 -2.61
N ASP A 151 -19.75 -9.36 -3.59
CA ASP A 151 -19.46 -9.90 -4.92
C ASP A 151 -18.50 -9.01 -5.71
N ALA A 152 -18.69 -7.68 -5.64
CA ALA A 152 -17.78 -6.72 -6.25
C ALA A 152 -16.37 -6.84 -5.68
N LEU A 153 -16.25 -6.92 -4.34
CA LEU A 153 -14.97 -7.13 -3.66
C LEU A 153 -14.37 -8.49 -3.99
N ALA A 154 -15.15 -9.57 -3.97
CA ALA A 154 -14.69 -10.91 -4.29
C ALA A 154 -14.16 -11.00 -5.73
N SER A 155 -14.88 -10.43 -6.69
CA SER A 155 -14.45 -10.35 -8.09
C SER A 155 -13.15 -9.54 -8.26
N LEU A 156 -13.03 -8.42 -7.55
CA LEU A 156 -11.83 -7.58 -7.54
C LEU A 156 -10.63 -8.27 -6.90
N LEU A 157 -10.84 -9.01 -5.81
CA LEU A 157 -9.80 -9.78 -5.12
C LEU A 157 -9.38 -11.00 -5.94
N ALA A 158 -10.33 -11.70 -6.57
CA ALA A 158 -10.05 -12.85 -7.43
C ALA A 158 -9.20 -12.46 -8.65
N ARG A 159 -9.52 -11.34 -9.31
CA ARG A 159 -8.69 -10.76 -10.38
C ARG A 159 -7.27 -10.43 -9.93
N ARG A 160 -7.06 -10.26 -8.64
CA ARG A 160 -5.76 -9.99 -8.00
C ARG A 160 -5.15 -11.23 -7.35
N GLY A 161 -5.67 -12.43 -7.60
CA GLY A 161 -5.12 -13.70 -7.10
C GLY A 161 -5.48 -14.03 -5.64
N VAL A 162 -6.48 -13.36 -5.07
CA VAL A 162 -7.00 -13.64 -3.72
C VAL A 162 -8.37 -14.29 -3.83
N ILE A 163 -8.50 -15.53 -3.37
CA ILE A 163 -9.77 -16.25 -3.33
C ILE A 163 -10.55 -15.83 -2.09
N VAL A 164 -11.75 -15.31 -2.29
CA VAL A 164 -12.69 -15.07 -1.19
C VAL A 164 -13.50 -16.35 -0.96
N THR A 165 -13.44 -16.89 0.24
CA THR A 165 -14.25 -18.05 0.63
C THR A 165 -15.54 -17.62 1.33
N GLY A 166 -16.48 -18.55 1.42
CA GLY A 166 -17.71 -18.36 2.19
C GLY A 166 -17.43 -18.15 3.68
N PRO A 167 -18.32 -17.43 4.41
CA PRO A 167 -18.25 -17.41 5.86
C PRO A 167 -18.30 -18.86 6.35
N HIS A 168 -17.39 -19.24 7.25
CA HIS A 168 -17.23 -20.59 7.80
C HIS A 168 -16.53 -21.65 6.93
N ALA A 169 -16.03 -21.30 5.74
CA ALA A 169 -15.09 -22.18 5.05
C ALA A 169 -13.81 -22.30 5.91
N GLY A 170 -13.52 -23.50 6.42
CA GLY A 170 -12.38 -23.77 7.32
C GLY A 170 -11.00 -23.51 6.70
N ASP A 171 -10.95 -23.28 5.39
CA ASP A 171 -9.73 -23.20 4.59
C ASP A 171 -9.15 -21.78 4.51
N ALA A 172 -9.88 -20.76 4.99
CA ALA A 172 -9.37 -19.39 5.02
C ALA A 172 -8.44 -19.18 6.22
N ARG A 173 -7.16 -18.89 5.95
CA ARG A 173 -6.18 -18.56 7.00
C ARG A 173 -6.38 -17.15 7.56
N LEU A 174 -6.88 -16.24 6.73
CA LEU A 174 -7.05 -14.82 7.05
C LEU A 174 -8.53 -14.46 7.01
N GLU A 175 -8.96 -13.67 7.99
CA GLU A 175 -10.29 -13.06 8.05
C GLU A 175 -10.15 -11.55 7.79
N VAL A 176 -10.94 -11.03 6.85
CA VAL A 176 -11.02 -9.60 6.51
C VAL A 176 -12.38 -9.07 6.97
N ARG A 177 -12.38 -8.21 7.99
CA ARG A 177 -13.58 -7.52 8.49
C ARG A 177 -13.64 -6.13 7.89
N LEU A 178 -14.79 -5.72 7.37
CA LEU A 178 -14.96 -4.50 6.57
C LEU A 178 -16.14 -3.66 7.05
N ASP A 179 -15.96 -2.35 7.06
CA ASP A 179 -17.01 -1.36 7.30
C ASP A 179 -17.01 -0.33 6.16
N PHE A 180 -18.19 0.04 5.66
CA PHE A 180 -18.41 1.04 4.62
C PHE A 180 -19.52 2.02 4.97
N ASP A 181 -19.29 3.31 4.76
CA ASP A 181 -20.25 4.41 4.96
C ASP A 181 -20.21 5.39 3.79
N SER A 182 -21.35 5.60 3.12
CA SER A 182 -21.52 6.57 2.03
C SER A 182 -22.66 7.56 2.28
N THR A 183 -23.05 7.75 3.54
CA THR A 183 -24.19 8.60 3.90
C THR A 183 -23.87 10.09 3.86
N ALA A 184 -22.59 10.47 3.92
CA ALA A 184 -22.16 11.86 3.93
C ALA A 184 -22.34 12.52 2.55
N ARG A 185 -23.17 13.57 2.49
CA ARG A 185 -23.46 14.35 1.29
C ARG A 185 -23.43 15.85 1.56
N GLU A 186 -22.89 16.61 0.61
CA GLU A 186 -22.89 18.07 0.62
C GLU A 186 -23.57 18.59 -0.67
N PRO A 187 -24.71 19.29 -0.59
CA PRO A 187 -25.31 19.95 -1.74
C PRO A 187 -24.37 21.04 -2.29
N ARG A 188 -24.29 21.16 -3.61
CA ARG A 188 -23.55 22.21 -4.33
C ARG A 188 -24.42 22.76 -5.45
N GLY A 189 -24.10 23.97 -5.95
CA GLY A 189 -24.95 24.69 -6.91
C GLY A 189 -25.32 23.94 -8.20
N HIS A 190 -24.59 22.90 -8.59
CA HIS A 190 -24.87 22.06 -9.77
C HIS A 190 -24.79 20.55 -9.49
N GLY A 191 -25.09 20.09 -8.27
CA GLY A 191 -25.12 18.66 -7.94
C GLY A 191 -24.82 18.35 -6.48
N VAL A 192 -24.46 17.11 -6.19
CA VAL A 192 -24.12 16.66 -4.83
C VAL A 192 -22.67 16.18 -4.79
N LEU A 193 -21.95 16.57 -3.75
CA LEU A 193 -20.68 15.98 -3.39
C LEU A 193 -20.94 14.85 -2.39
N VAL A 194 -20.72 13.61 -2.81
CA VAL A 194 -20.86 12.46 -1.92
C VAL A 194 -19.50 12.06 -1.38
N THR A 195 -19.46 11.69 -0.11
CA THR A 195 -18.28 11.16 0.57
C THR A 195 -18.52 9.73 1.00
N ALA A 196 -17.83 8.79 0.33
CA ALA A 196 -17.75 7.40 0.78
C ALA A 196 -16.53 7.21 1.68
N GLN A 197 -16.64 6.33 2.66
CA GLN A 197 -15.64 6.00 3.67
C GLN A 197 -15.64 4.50 3.93
N GLY A 198 -14.47 3.93 4.16
CA GLY A 198 -14.36 2.50 4.51
C GLY A 198 -13.22 2.24 5.47
N SER A 199 -13.31 1.10 6.16
CA SER A 199 -12.26 0.55 6.99
C SER A 199 -12.18 -0.97 6.82
N ALA A 200 -11.00 -1.55 7.03
CA ALA A 200 -10.84 -2.99 7.17
C ALA A 200 -9.84 -3.38 8.24
N VAL A 201 -10.10 -4.51 8.85
CA VAL A 201 -9.25 -5.19 9.83
C VAL A 201 -8.92 -6.57 9.29
N LEU A 202 -7.65 -6.95 9.34
CA LEU A 202 -7.18 -8.28 8.93
C LEU A 202 -6.75 -9.07 10.16
N ARG A 203 -7.31 -10.27 10.32
CA ARG A 203 -7.01 -11.17 11.44
C ARG A 203 -6.51 -12.52 10.93
N ASP A 204 -5.48 -13.07 11.57
CA ASP A 204 -5.04 -14.44 11.33
C ASP A 204 -5.88 -15.37 12.21
N ARG A 205 -6.61 -16.30 11.59
CA ARG A 205 -7.54 -17.19 12.31
C ARG A 205 -6.84 -18.22 13.18
N ARG A 206 -5.58 -18.57 12.91
CA ARG A 206 -4.81 -19.53 13.73
C ARG A 206 -4.28 -18.89 15.00
N SER A 207 -3.72 -17.69 14.87
CA SER A 207 -3.14 -16.99 16.03
C SER A 207 -4.15 -16.16 16.81
N GLY A 208 -5.30 -15.84 16.21
CA GLY A 208 -6.28 -14.93 16.78
C GLY A 208 -5.78 -13.48 16.87
N ASN A 209 -4.57 -13.19 16.42
CA ASN A 209 -3.99 -11.85 16.48
C ASN A 209 -4.51 -11.00 15.33
N GLU A 210 -4.79 -9.73 15.65
CA GLU A 210 -4.99 -8.70 14.65
C GLU A 210 -3.65 -8.50 13.92
N VAL A 211 -3.63 -8.85 12.64
CA VAL A 211 -2.43 -8.77 11.80
C VAL A 211 -2.26 -7.35 11.32
N PHE A 212 -3.37 -6.61 11.18
CA PHE A 212 -3.38 -5.25 10.71
C PHE A 212 -4.63 -4.50 11.17
N GLY A 213 -4.40 -3.35 11.80
CA GLY A 213 -5.45 -2.46 12.26
C GLY A 213 -5.95 -1.48 11.21
N SER A 214 -7.28 -1.33 11.23
CA SER A 214 -8.12 -0.33 10.56
C SER A 214 -7.38 0.62 9.62
N PHE A 215 -7.67 0.55 8.31
CA PHE A 215 -7.44 1.74 7.50
C PHE A 215 -8.51 2.81 7.81
N SER A 216 -8.06 3.96 8.32
CA SER A 216 -8.92 5.06 8.70
C SER A 216 -9.67 5.62 7.48
N ARG A 217 -11.01 5.64 7.58
CA ARG A 217 -11.96 6.58 6.97
C ARG A 217 -11.47 7.28 5.68
N ARG A 218 -11.44 6.55 4.57
CA ARG A 218 -11.00 7.08 3.25
C ARG A 218 -12.13 7.77 2.50
N ARG A 219 -12.09 9.10 2.39
CA ARG A 219 -13.06 9.95 1.65
C ARG A 219 -12.86 9.82 0.14
N SER A 220 -13.83 9.24 -0.56
CA SER A 220 -13.94 9.32 -2.02
C SER A 220 -15.03 10.34 -2.38
N GLU A 221 -14.70 11.26 -3.29
CA GLU A 221 -15.56 12.37 -3.72
C GLU A 221 -15.98 12.23 -5.20
N ALA A 222 -17.27 12.43 -5.46
CA ALA A 222 -17.82 12.52 -6.82
C ALA A 222 -18.82 13.68 -6.91
N ARG A 223 -18.86 14.36 -8.07
CA ARG A 223 -19.74 15.50 -8.36
C ARG A 223 -20.65 15.12 -9.53
N ALA A 224 -21.92 14.90 -9.26
CA ALA A 224 -22.97 14.72 -10.26
C ALA A 224 -24.34 14.76 -9.58
N GLU A 225 -25.36 14.28 -10.31
CA GLU A 225 -26.60 13.79 -9.74
C GLU A 225 -26.33 12.78 -8.61
N GLU A 226 -27.16 12.83 -7.57
CA GLU A 226 -26.85 12.23 -6.27
C GLU A 226 -26.54 10.74 -6.35
N ASP A 227 -27.34 9.97 -7.10
CA ASP A 227 -27.19 8.53 -7.22
C ASP A 227 -25.89 8.15 -7.94
N TRP A 228 -25.55 8.86 -9.03
CA TRP A 228 -24.31 8.65 -9.75
C TRP A 228 -23.08 9.03 -8.91
N ALA A 229 -23.18 10.12 -8.14
CA ALA A 229 -22.12 10.53 -7.22
C ALA A 229 -21.89 9.49 -6.12
N ARG A 230 -22.96 8.92 -5.56
CA ARG A 230 -22.89 7.83 -4.58
C ARG A 230 -22.25 6.58 -5.16
N GLU A 231 -22.72 6.12 -6.32
CA GLU A 231 -22.19 4.94 -6.99
C GLU A 231 -20.71 5.11 -7.33
N THR A 232 -20.34 6.26 -7.88
CA THR A 232 -18.94 6.55 -8.26
C THR A 232 -18.03 6.64 -7.04
N ALA A 233 -18.47 7.31 -5.97
CA ALA A 233 -17.70 7.42 -4.74
C ALA A 233 -17.45 6.02 -4.14
N MET A 234 -18.49 5.18 -4.10
CA MET A 234 -18.40 3.82 -3.57
C MET A 234 -17.57 2.88 -4.45
N ARG A 235 -17.73 2.90 -5.77
CA ARG A 235 -16.93 2.09 -6.69
C ARG A 235 -15.43 2.36 -6.49
N ARG A 236 -15.03 3.63 -6.45
CA ARG A 236 -13.64 4.04 -6.18
C ARG A 236 -13.14 3.53 -4.82
N LEU A 237 -13.98 3.65 -3.79
CA LEU A 237 -13.63 3.16 -2.47
C LEU A 237 -13.44 1.62 -2.49
N ILE A 238 -14.34 0.87 -3.13
CA ILE A 238 -14.24 -0.59 -3.25
C ILE A 238 -12.95 -0.99 -3.96
N GLU A 239 -12.60 -0.33 -5.07
CA GLU A 239 -11.35 -0.57 -5.79
C GLU A 239 -10.11 -0.34 -4.91
N GLU A 240 -10.06 0.80 -4.21
CA GLU A 240 -8.97 1.13 -3.29
C GLU A 240 -8.86 0.13 -2.14
N VAL A 241 -10.00 -0.29 -1.57
CA VAL A 241 -10.05 -1.28 -0.50
C VAL A 241 -9.55 -2.63 -0.98
N ALA A 242 -9.97 -3.06 -2.18
CA ALA A 242 -9.53 -4.32 -2.77
C ALA A 242 -8.03 -4.34 -3.08
N ASP A 243 -7.47 -3.26 -3.64
CA ASP A 243 -6.02 -3.11 -3.85
C ASP A 243 -5.26 -3.28 -2.53
N ARG A 244 -5.78 -2.67 -1.46
CA ARG A 244 -5.13 -2.69 -0.16
C ARG A 244 -5.20 -4.04 0.53
N ILE A 245 -6.36 -4.69 0.54
CA ILE A 245 -6.51 -6.06 1.06
C ILE A 245 -5.55 -6.98 0.31
N THR A 246 -5.56 -6.91 -1.01
CA THR A 246 -4.67 -7.70 -1.88
C THR A 246 -3.23 -7.56 -1.44
N PHE A 247 -2.75 -6.33 -1.29
CA PHE A 247 -1.37 -6.12 -0.93
C PHE A 247 -1.03 -6.70 0.46
N ILE A 248 -1.89 -6.46 1.46
CA ILE A 248 -1.62 -6.92 2.83
C ILE A 248 -1.62 -8.45 2.87
N VAL A 249 -2.59 -9.09 2.22
CA VAL A 249 -2.67 -10.55 2.08
C VAL A 249 -1.40 -11.08 1.43
N ARG A 250 -1.00 -10.50 0.30
CA ARG A 250 0.24 -10.88 -0.42
C ARG A 250 1.47 -10.75 0.48
N SER A 251 1.65 -9.60 1.13
CA SER A 251 2.78 -9.38 2.04
C SER A 251 2.81 -10.35 3.21
N ARG A 252 1.64 -10.69 3.75
CA ARG A 252 1.56 -11.61 4.89
C ARG A 252 1.90 -13.02 4.47
N MET A 253 1.43 -13.51 3.32
CA MET A 253 1.83 -14.83 2.84
C MET A 253 3.35 -14.98 2.78
N LEU A 254 4.08 -13.94 2.42
CA LEU A 254 5.55 -13.96 2.39
C LEU A 254 6.19 -14.08 3.78
N GLY A 255 5.62 -13.42 4.79
CA GLY A 255 6.06 -13.58 6.18
C GLY A 255 5.72 -14.96 6.74
N LEU A 256 4.65 -15.58 6.25
CA LEU A 256 4.22 -16.92 6.66
C LEU A 256 5.06 -18.03 6.00
N TYR A 257 5.56 -17.82 4.78
CA TYR A 257 6.49 -18.72 4.10
C TYR A 257 7.97 -18.43 4.46
N GLY A 258 8.29 -17.22 4.92
CA GLY A 258 9.65 -16.82 5.30
C GLY A 258 10.17 -17.41 6.61
N THR A 259 9.30 -17.93 7.48
CA THR A 259 9.72 -18.63 8.71
C THR A 259 10.07 -20.09 8.51
N GLU A 260 9.69 -20.69 7.37
CA GLU A 260 9.92 -22.13 7.12
C GLU A 260 11.16 -22.41 6.25
N VAL A 261 11.68 -21.43 5.50
CA VAL A 261 12.86 -21.62 4.62
C VAL A 261 14.21 -21.39 5.35
N GLY A 262 14.18 -21.14 6.66
CA GLY A 262 15.38 -20.96 7.51
C GLY A 262 15.84 -22.19 8.31
N ARG A 263 15.20 -23.35 8.16
CA ARG A 263 15.64 -24.62 8.79
C ARG A 263 15.79 -25.74 7.76
N SER A 264 16.64 -25.54 6.75
CA SER A 264 17.18 -26.66 5.97
C SER A 264 18.56 -26.34 5.39
N ALA A 265 19.54 -26.27 6.28
CA ALA A 265 20.95 -26.57 6.02
C ALA A 265 21.50 -26.94 7.40
N GLY A 266 21.63 -28.21 7.75
CA GLY A 266 22.61 -29.10 7.16
C GLY A 266 23.63 -29.39 8.27
N PHE A 267 23.36 -30.42 9.07
CA PHE A 267 24.39 -31.10 9.85
C PHE A 267 24.04 -32.58 9.84
N ASP A 268 24.37 -33.21 8.72
CA ASP A 268 24.68 -34.63 8.71
C ASP A 268 26.12 -34.75 8.23
N SER A 269 26.99 -35.11 9.17
CA SER A 269 28.29 -35.71 8.86
C SER A 269 28.71 -36.55 10.07
N GLY A 270 28.24 -37.79 10.06
CA GLY A 270 29.18 -38.90 9.95
C GLY A 270 29.76 -39.49 11.24
N SER A 271 29.35 -40.73 11.46
CA SER A 271 30.25 -41.89 11.60
C SER A 271 31.04 -42.12 12.89
N ARG A 272 30.63 -43.20 13.56
CA ARG A 272 31.45 -44.36 13.98
C ARG A 272 32.74 -44.10 14.75
N MET A 273 32.73 -44.51 16.02
CA MET A 273 33.59 -45.54 16.63
C MET A 273 33.05 -45.72 18.06
N GLY A 274 32.65 -46.90 18.52
CA GLY A 274 33.48 -48.09 18.60
C GLY A 274 33.91 -48.27 20.06
N SER A 275 33.07 -48.96 20.85
CA SER A 275 33.39 -49.79 22.01
C SER A 275 34.73 -49.60 22.74
N ARG A 276 34.69 -49.18 24.01
CA ARG A 276 34.94 -50.04 25.19
C ARG A 276 34.55 -49.31 26.46
#